data_AF-A0A5M8PFU0-F1
#
_entry.id   AF-A0A5M8PFU0-F1
#
_cell.length_a   1.000
_cell.length_b   1.000
_cell.length_c   1.000
_cell.angle_alpha   90.00
_cell.angle_beta   90.00
_cell.angle_gamma   90.00
#
_symmetry.space_group_name_H-M   'P 1'
#
loop_
_entity.id
_entity.type
_entity.pdbx_description
1 polymer ?
#
loop_
_entity_poly.entity_id
_entity_poly.type
_entity_poly.pdbx_seq_one_letter_code
_entity_poly.pdbx_strand_id
1 'polypeptide(L)'
;MPFEPHEFCIGNIVDEILDQVRQYRTGNGSSRRQAFAEQIAFTAAPTLRLSAGNQGVAKELTPDATFWHERSHWPGVVIEIAASQRMKNLDRRASDFICRSKGGIQVVVCLKLNDRNQGANLTVWRRRITTADDGITDLHCIKEVYKELVDPDGTPSNDENDSLRLQLRDFAALKELKTEPNSLLEPVFISYKHLSDLCLRVRRQSTEIREKQRKMPESEPEMRTHEREVMLIFGQSLLSLIHCPSNQLTSSICAELISATRRI
;
A
#
# COMPACT_ATOMS: atom_id res chain seq x y z
N MET A 1 -11.03 -11.27 -8.39
CA MET A 1 -11.35 -11.72 -7.02
C MET A 1 -12.32 -10.74 -6.40
N PRO A 2 -13.36 -11.19 -5.69
CA PRO A 2 -14.12 -10.30 -4.84
C PRO A 2 -13.23 -9.79 -3.70
N PHE A 3 -13.64 -8.63 -3.21
CA PHE A 3 -12.95 -7.63 -2.39
C PHE A 3 -12.43 -8.10 -1.01
N GLU A 4 -12.97 -9.18 -0.44
CA GLU A 4 -12.84 -9.43 1.01
C GLU A 4 -11.51 -10.07 1.48
N PRO A 5 -11.04 -11.24 0.98
CA PRO A 5 -9.78 -11.83 1.44
C PRO A 5 -8.55 -10.93 1.25
N HIS A 6 -8.60 -10.13 0.19
CA HIS A 6 -7.52 -9.26 -0.23
C HIS A 6 -7.26 -8.15 0.80
N GLU A 7 -8.30 -7.40 1.17
CA GLU A 7 -8.20 -6.29 2.11
C GLU A 7 -7.83 -6.74 3.52
N PHE A 8 -8.37 -7.86 4.01
CA PHE A 8 -7.96 -8.42 5.30
C PHE A 8 -6.48 -8.76 5.32
N CYS A 9 -5.97 -9.32 4.22
CA CYS A 9 -4.56 -9.65 4.13
C CYS A 9 -3.68 -8.41 4.12
N ILE A 10 -4.07 -7.36 3.38
CA ILE A 10 -3.36 -6.07 3.36
C ILE A 10 -3.29 -5.50 4.77
N GLY A 11 -4.45 -5.36 5.44
CA GLY A 11 -4.54 -4.76 6.77
C GLY A 11 -3.63 -5.46 7.78
N ASN A 12 -3.63 -6.79 7.82
CA ASN A 12 -2.81 -7.54 8.77
C ASN A 12 -1.29 -7.37 8.53
N ILE A 13 -0.80 -7.40 7.29
CA ILE A 13 0.66 -7.20 7.09
C ILE A 13 1.05 -5.75 7.32
N VAL A 14 0.16 -4.80 6.97
CA VAL A 14 0.40 -3.37 7.17
C VAL A 14 0.47 -3.06 8.66
N ASP A 15 -0.49 -3.55 9.45
CA ASP A 15 -0.55 -3.33 10.89
C ASP A 15 0.70 -3.89 11.58
N GLU A 16 1.12 -5.11 11.23
CA GLU A 16 2.33 -5.72 11.78
C GLU A 16 3.59 -4.90 11.47
N ILE A 17 3.76 -4.42 10.23
CA ILE A 17 4.87 -3.54 9.85
C ILE A 17 4.79 -2.21 10.62
N LEU A 18 3.61 -1.60 10.70
CA LEU A 18 3.43 -0.32 11.38
C LEU A 18 3.68 -0.42 12.88
N ASP A 19 3.28 -1.51 13.53
CA ASP A 19 3.49 -1.70 14.96
C ASP A 19 4.98 -1.77 15.30
N GLN A 20 5.76 -2.48 14.48
CA GLN A 20 7.23 -2.49 14.64
C GLN A 20 7.86 -1.13 14.34
N VAL A 21 7.40 -0.42 13.31
CA VAL A 21 7.86 0.95 13.03
C VAL A 21 7.51 1.89 14.20
N ARG A 22 6.33 1.75 14.81
CA ARG A 22 5.90 2.54 15.97
C ARG A 22 6.76 2.27 17.20
N GLN A 23 7.16 1.02 17.45
CA GLN A 23 8.11 0.68 18.52
C GLN A 23 9.44 1.41 18.36
N TYR A 24 9.86 1.68 17.11
CA TYR A 24 11.06 2.46 16.86
C TYR A 24 10.93 3.96 17.15
N ARG A 25 9.71 4.51 17.17
CA ARG A 25 9.43 5.90 17.56
C ARG A 25 9.57 6.12 19.06
N THR A 26 9.11 5.15 19.86
CA THR A 26 8.99 5.32 21.32
C THR A 26 10.03 4.56 22.14
N GLY A 27 10.74 3.59 21.56
CA GLY A 27 11.73 2.78 22.29
C GLY A 27 13.06 3.50 22.57
N ASN A 28 13.85 2.99 23.53
CA ASN A 28 15.12 3.56 24.05
C ASN A 28 16.33 3.60 23.07
N GLY A 29 16.12 3.55 21.76
CA GLY A 29 17.20 3.61 20.77
C GLY A 29 17.63 5.03 20.40
N SER A 30 18.50 5.17 19.41
CA SER A 30 19.09 6.47 19.04
C SER A 30 18.04 7.48 18.58
N SER A 31 18.29 8.77 18.87
CA SER A 31 17.42 9.88 18.44
C SER A 31 17.25 9.92 16.91
N ARG A 32 18.28 9.52 16.16
CA ARG A 32 18.22 9.42 14.70
C ARG A 32 17.17 8.40 14.24
N ARG A 33 17.21 7.19 14.78
CA ARG A 33 16.29 6.10 14.44
C ARG A 33 14.85 6.48 14.78
N GLN A 34 14.63 7.11 15.94
CA GLN A 34 13.30 7.61 16.33
C GLN A 34 12.79 8.66 15.33
N ALA A 35 13.59 9.69 15.07
CA ALA A 35 13.23 10.77 14.14
C ALA A 35 12.97 10.27 12.72
N PHE A 36 13.69 9.23 12.27
CA PHE A 36 13.45 8.58 10.99
C PHE A 36 12.13 7.80 10.99
N ALA A 37 11.88 6.97 12.01
CA ALA A 37 10.66 6.16 12.10
C ALA A 37 9.38 7.02 12.24
N GLU A 38 9.49 8.20 12.85
CA GLU A 38 8.40 9.19 12.94
C GLU A 38 7.94 9.69 11.57
N GLN A 39 8.87 9.80 10.62
CA GLN A 39 8.61 10.30 9.26
C GLN A 39 8.14 9.19 8.30
N ILE A 40 7.89 7.97 8.78
CA ILE A 40 7.33 6.89 7.97
C ILE A 40 5.79 6.93 8.03
N ALA A 41 5.16 7.02 6.87
CA ALA A 41 3.70 7.02 6.71
C ALA A 41 3.25 5.85 5.84
N PHE A 42 2.05 5.36 6.10
CA PHE A 42 1.38 4.34 5.29
C PHE A 42 0.31 4.98 4.41
N THR A 43 0.18 4.49 3.17
CA THR A 43 -0.90 4.85 2.26
C THR A 43 -1.46 3.60 1.60
N ALA A 44 -2.77 3.38 1.73
CA ALA A 44 -3.52 2.34 1.04
C ALA A 44 -3.84 2.75 -0.41
N ALA A 45 -3.68 1.82 -1.36
CA ALA A 45 -4.10 1.98 -2.75
C ALA A 45 -3.72 3.31 -3.47
N PRO A 46 -2.51 3.89 -3.31
CA PRO A 46 -2.18 5.13 -4.00
C PRO A 46 -1.96 4.91 -5.50
N THR A 47 -2.32 5.87 -6.34
CA THR A 47 -1.93 5.84 -7.75
C THR A 47 -0.54 6.44 -7.94
N LEU A 48 0.41 5.61 -8.39
CA LEU A 48 1.78 6.01 -8.70
C LEU A 48 1.94 6.29 -10.19
N ARG A 49 2.31 7.52 -10.54
CA ARG A 49 2.60 7.94 -11.94
C ARG A 49 4.05 7.69 -12.30
N LEU A 50 4.38 6.46 -12.65
CA LEU A 50 5.74 6.02 -12.94
C LEU A 50 6.25 6.54 -14.28
N SER A 51 7.55 6.79 -14.35
CA SER A 51 8.18 7.29 -15.56
C SER A 51 8.04 6.32 -16.75
N ALA A 52 8.24 6.86 -17.95
CA ALA A 52 8.17 6.10 -19.18
C ALA A 52 9.13 4.91 -19.27
N GLY A 53 10.20 4.94 -18.46
CA GLY A 53 11.33 4.03 -18.59
C GLY A 53 11.87 4.00 -20.02
N ASN A 54 12.48 2.88 -20.41
CA ASN A 54 13.03 2.70 -21.76
C ASN A 54 11.95 2.48 -22.83
N GLN A 55 10.67 2.34 -22.44
CA GLN A 55 9.55 2.06 -23.35
C GLN A 55 8.80 3.32 -23.83
N GLY A 56 9.20 4.51 -23.38
CA GLY A 56 8.66 5.78 -23.89
C GLY A 56 7.25 6.18 -23.41
N VAL A 57 6.55 5.32 -22.66
CA VAL A 57 5.18 5.60 -22.17
C VAL A 57 5.11 5.53 -20.64
N ALA A 58 4.75 6.66 -20.02
CA ALA A 58 4.49 6.75 -18.58
C ALA A 58 3.42 5.75 -18.16
N LYS A 59 3.56 5.17 -16.97
CA LYS A 59 2.67 4.11 -16.50
C LYS A 59 2.07 4.49 -15.16
N GLU A 60 0.75 4.44 -15.07
CA GLU A 60 0.08 4.52 -13.78
C GLU A 60 -0.07 3.11 -13.20
N LEU A 61 0.40 2.93 -11.96
CA LEU A 61 0.23 1.70 -11.20
C LEU A 61 -0.34 2.03 -9.83
N THR A 62 -1.31 1.23 -9.40
CA THR A 62 -1.90 1.31 -8.06
C THR A 62 -1.47 0.07 -7.29
N PRO A 63 -0.42 0.16 -6.44
CA PRO A 63 -0.13 -0.86 -5.45
C PRO A 63 -1.22 -0.95 -4.40
N ASP A 64 -1.32 -2.10 -3.74
CA ASP A 64 -2.34 -2.31 -2.71
C ASP A 64 -2.02 -1.54 -1.43
N ALA A 65 -0.73 -1.47 -1.07
CA ALA A 65 -0.25 -0.71 0.07
C ALA A 65 1.16 -0.18 -0.15
N THR A 66 1.48 0.95 0.47
CA THR A 66 2.80 1.59 0.36
C THR A 66 3.23 2.23 1.67
N PHE A 67 4.54 2.28 1.87
CA PHE A 67 5.16 3.02 2.96
C PHE A 67 6.08 4.10 2.43
N TRP A 68 5.82 5.32 2.86
CA TRP A 68 6.50 6.53 2.45
C TRP A 68 7.36 7.04 3.58
N HIS A 69 8.51 7.59 3.26
CA HIS A 69 9.21 8.50 4.15
C HIS A 69 8.94 9.93 3.67
N GLU A 70 8.71 10.89 4.57
CA GLU A 70 8.29 12.26 4.22
C GLU A 70 9.23 12.97 3.23
N ARG A 71 10.51 12.60 3.23
CA ARG A 71 11.54 13.17 2.35
C ARG A 71 11.67 12.46 0.99
N SER A 72 10.85 11.45 0.74
CA SER A 72 10.93 10.62 -0.46
C SER A 72 9.90 11.03 -1.51
N HIS A 73 10.30 11.04 -2.78
CA HIS A 73 9.40 11.24 -3.92
C HIS A 73 8.63 9.97 -4.31
N TRP A 74 9.06 8.83 -3.79
CA TRP A 74 8.50 7.50 -4.04
C TRP A 74 8.37 6.76 -2.72
N PRO A 75 7.44 5.80 -2.59
CA PRO A 75 7.41 4.96 -1.41
C PRO A 75 8.69 4.12 -1.35
N GLY A 76 9.22 3.86 -0.16
CA GLY A 76 10.36 2.97 -0.01
C GLY A 76 9.95 1.50 -0.17
N VAL A 77 8.80 1.14 0.42
CA VAL A 77 8.25 -0.22 0.41
C VAL A 77 6.87 -0.23 -0.25
N VAL A 78 6.65 -1.20 -1.13
CA VAL A 78 5.38 -1.49 -1.78
C VAL A 78 4.91 -2.89 -1.38
N ILE A 79 3.63 -3.04 -1.07
CA ILE A 79 2.96 -4.32 -0.79
C ILE A 79 1.93 -4.59 -1.89
N GLU A 80 1.93 -5.83 -2.39
CA GLU A 80 0.98 -6.35 -3.38
C GLU A 80 0.39 -7.68 -2.92
N ILE A 81 -0.93 -7.81 -2.93
CA ILE A 81 -1.65 -9.04 -2.67
C ILE A 81 -2.24 -9.57 -3.98
N ALA A 82 -1.70 -10.67 -4.48
CA ALA A 82 -2.09 -11.21 -5.78
C ALA A 82 -3.00 -12.43 -5.64
N ALA A 83 -4.09 -12.43 -6.42
CA ALA A 83 -4.77 -13.66 -6.79
C ALA A 83 -4.03 -14.38 -7.92
N SER A 84 -4.18 -15.71 -8.07
CA SER A 84 -3.58 -16.48 -9.17
C SER A 84 -3.86 -15.90 -10.56
N GLN A 85 -5.01 -15.27 -10.77
CA GLN A 85 -5.37 -14.64 -12.05
C GLN A 85 -4.45 -13.46 -12.43
N ARG A 86 -3.84 -12.79 -11.45
CA ARG A 86 -2.92 -11.64 -11.65
C ARG A 86 -1.43 -12.05 -11.73
N MET A 87 -1.11 -13.33 -11.62
CA MET A 87 0.27 -13.84 -11.54
C MET A 87 1.17 -13.51 -12.71
N LYS A 88 0.64 -13.47 -13.94
CA LYS A 88 1.46 -13.44 -15.16
C LYS A 88 2.35 -12.20 -15.28
N ASN A 89 2.17 -11.21 -14.40
CA ASN A 89 2.87 -9.94 -14.45
C ASN A 89 3.54 -9.53 -13.12
N LEU A 90 3.72 -10.40 -12.12
CA LEU A 90 4.32 -9.96 -10.84
C LEU A 90 5.77 -9.50 -10.97
N ASP A 91 6.61 -10.27 -11.66
CA ASP A 91 7.99 -9.87 -11.95
C ASP A 91 8.05 -8.56 -12.74
N ARG A 92 7.14 -8.41 -13.72
CA ARG A 92 7.02 -7.17 -14.49
C ARG A 92 6.54 -6.00 -13.63
N ARG A 93 5.57 -6.20 -12.73
CA ARG A 93 5.07 -5.15 -11.82
C ARG A 93 6.16 -4.72 -10.85
N ALA A 94 6.85 -5.65 -10.22
CA ALA A 94 7.96 -5.33 -9.30
C ALA A 94 9.09 -4.57 -10.02
N SER A 95 9.45 -5.02 -11.23
CA SER A 95 10.38 -4.31 -12.10
C SER A 95 9.88 -2.92 -12.50
N ASP A 96 8.60 -2.78 -12.87
CA ASP A 96 8.03 -1.47 -13.18
C ASP A 96 8.08 -0.53 -11.97
N PHE A 97 7.73 -0.98 -10.76
CA PHE A 97 7.87 -0.17 -9.54
C PHE A 97 9.31 0.27 -9.30
N ILE A 98 10.25 -0.67 -9.23
CA ILE A 98 11.65 -0.37 -8.87
C ILE A 98 12.34 0.42 -9.99
N CYS A 99 12.27 -0.03 -11.24
CA CYS A 99 13.02 0.56 -12.34
C CYS A 99 12.41 1.88 -12.83
N ARG A 100 11.08 1.98 -12.94
CA ARG A 100 10.44 3.22 -13.44
C ARG A 100 10.34 4.33 -12.38
N SER A 101 10.54 4.00 -11.09
CA SER A 101 10.81 4.99 -10.04
C SER A 101 12.28 5.42 -9.98
N LYS A 102 13.12 4.96 -10.92
CA LYS A 102 14.57 5.18 -10.94
C LYS A 102 15.25 4.71 -9.64
N GLY A 103 14.73 3.65 -9.04
CA GLY A 103 15.21 3.07 -7.78
C GLY A 103 14.71 3.81 -6.54
N GLY A 104 13.75 4.73 -6.67
CA GLY A 104 13.11 5.37 -5.52
C GLY A 104 12.36 4.37 -4.64
N ILE A 105 11.73 3.37 -5.26
CA ILE A 105 11.15 2.22 -4.58
C ILE A 105 12.26 1.19 -4.32
N GLN A 106 12.43 0.82 -3.05
CA GLN A 106 13.51 -0.07 -2.62
C GLN A 106 13.10 -1.53 -2.60
N VAL A 107 11.89 -1.79 -2.10
CA VAL A 107 11.39 -3.16 -1.88
C VAL A 107 9.97 -3.28 -2.38
N VAL A 108 9.69 -4.37 -3.08
CA VAL A 108 8.33 -4.80 -3.41
C VAL A 108 8.11 -6.16 -2.75
N VAL A 109 7.15 -6.23 -1.84
CA VAL A 109 6.71 -7.46 -1.18
C VAL A 109 5.41 -7.89 -1.84
N CYS A 110 5.37 -9.11 -2.38
CA CYS A 110 4.14 -9.69 -2.90
C CYS A 110 3.77 -10.95 -2.14
N LEU A 111 2.53 -10.98 -1.64
CA LEU A 111 1.91 -12.21 -1.16
C LEU A 111 0.88 -12.66 -2.18
N LYS A 112 1.04 -13.89 -2.67
CA LYS A 112 0.17 -14.48 -3.65
C LYS A 112 -0.70 -15.55 -2.98
N LEU A 113 -2.02 -15.38 -3.08
CA LEU A 113 -3.02 -16.36 -2.66
C LEU A 113 -3.53 -17.12 -3.89
N ASN A 114 -3.42 -18.45 -3.87
CA ASN A 114 -3.99 -19.28 -4.93
C ASN A 114 -5.52 -19.36 -4.79
N ASP A 115 -6.23 -19.19 -5.90
CA ASP A 115 -7.67 -19.24 -6.06
C ASP A 115 -8.20 -20.65 -6.36
N ARG A 116 -7.34 -21.57 -6.83
CA ARG A 116 -7.70 -22.95 -7.18
C ARG A 116 -7.42 -23.96 -6.08
N ASN A 117 -6.52 -23.63 -5.16
CA ASN A 117 -6.10 -24.52 -4.07
C ASN A 117 -5.68 -23.71 -2.84
N GLN A 118 -5.12 -24.38 -1.83
CA GLN A 118 -4.68 -23.74 -0.59
C GLN A 118 -3.25 -23.17 -0.64
N GLY A 119 -2.61 -23.13 -1.82
CA GLY A 119 -1.24 -22.64 -1.95
C GLY A 119 -1.11 -21.14 -1.72
N ALA A 120 -0.09 -20.70 -0.99
CA ALA A 120 0.24 -19.28 -0.81
C ALA A 120 1.75 -19.05 -0.84
N ASN A 121 2.19 -18.02 -1.58
CA ASN A 121 3.62 -17.77 -1.82
C ASN A 121 3.97 -16.31 -1.51
N LEU A 122 5.08 -16.11 -0.84
CA LEU A 122 5.72 -14.80 -0.65
C LEU A 122 6.82 -14.64 -1.69
N THR A 123 6.92 -13.46 -2.29
CA THR A 123 8.04 -13.07 -3.14
C THR A 123 8.47 -11.66 -2.79
N VAL A 124 9.79 -11.43 -2.64
CA VAL A 124 10.35 -10.11 -2.35
C VAL A 124 11.32 -9.74 -3.45
N TRP A 125 11.10 -8.57 -4.05
CA TRP A 125 12.05 -7.96 -4.97
C TRP A 125 12.71 -6.77 -4.29
N ARG A 126 14.03 -6.67 -4.47
CA ARG A 126 14.82 -5.56 -3.97
C ARG A 126 15.53 -4.84 -5.10
N ARG A 127 15.61 -3.53 -4.95
CA ARG A 127 16.54 -2.69 -5.70
C ARG A 127 17.97 -3.13 -5.43
N ARG A 128 18.74 -3.32 -6.50
CA ARG A 128 20.19 -3.41 -6.45
C ARG A 128 20.80 -2.39 -7.38
N ILE A 129 21.77 -1.63 -6.87
CA ILE A 129 22.56 -0.71 -7.69
C ILE A 129 23.97 -1.28 -7.78
N THR A 130 24.49 -1.37 -9.00
CA THR A 130 25.87 -1.77 -9.28
C THR A 130 26.52 -0.67 -10.09
N THR A 131 27.74 -0.30 -9.73
CA THR A 131 28.54 0.65 -10.50
C THR A 131 29.68 -0.13 -11.14
N ALA A 132 29.74 -0.08 -12.47
CA ALA A 132 30.81 -0.69 -13.24
C ALA A 132 32.08 0.17 -13.16
N ASP A 133 33.20 -0.39 -13.63
CA ASP A 133 34.53 0.25 -13.57
C ASP A 133 34.60 1.56 -14.37
N ASP A 134 33.72 1.72 -15.36
CA ASP A 134 33.55 2.94 -16.15
C ASP A 134 32.74 4.03 -15.43
N GLY A 135 32.29 3.77 -14.20
CA GLY A 135 31.46 4.67 -13.40
C GLY A 135 29.97 4.66 -13.76
N ILE A 136 29.56 3.87 -14.77
CA ILE A 136 28.15 3.72 -15.13
C ILE A 136 27.45 2.91 -14.05
N THR A 137 26.30 3.42 -13.62
CA THR A 137 25.52 2.83 -12.54
C THR A 137 24.27 2.17 -13.09
N ASP A 138 24.20 0.85 -12.94
CA ASP A 138 23.05 0.04 -13.32
C ASP A 138 22.09 -0.15 -12.15
N LEU A 139 20.80 -0.06 -12.46
CA LEU A 139 19.71 -0.32 -11.54
C LEU A 139 19.06 -1.67 -11.92
N HIS A 140 19.03 -2.57 -10.95
CA HIS A 140 18.42 -3.89 -11.10
C HIS A 140 17.26 -4.07 -10.12
N CYS A 141 16.22 -4.76 -10.59
CA CYS A 141 15.17 -5.35 -9.76
C CYS A 141 15.52 -6.84 -9.58
N ILE A 142 15.91 -7.22 -8.36
CA ILE A 142 16.33 -8.60 -8.05
C ILE A 142 15.26 -9.27 -7.21
N LYS A 143 14.78 -10.43 -7.65
CA LYS A 143 13.95 -11.33 -6.82
C LYS A 143 14.87 -11.97 -5.78
N GLU A 144 14.84 -11.44 -4.56
CA GLU A 144 15.71 -11.89 -3.48
C GLU A 144 15.12 -13.07 -2.72
N VAL A 145 13.81 -13.05 -2.49
CA VAL A 145 13.10 -14.09 -1.73
C VAL A 145 12.00 -14.67 -2.58
N TYR A 146 11.90 -15.99 -2.57
CA TYR A 146 10.71 -16.75 -2.95
C TYR A 146 10.46 -17.82 -1.90
N LYS A 147 9.29 -17.77 -1.25
CA LYS A 147 8.92 -18.70 -0.18
C LYS A 147 7.52 -19.23 -0.42
N GLU A 148 7.39 -20.55 -0.46
CA GLU A 148 6.09 -21.20 -0.31
C GLU A 148 5.71 -21.18 1.18
N LEU A 149 4.66 -20.45 1.51
CA LEU A 149 4.17 -20.28 2.87
C LEU A 149 3.15 -21.36 3.22
N VAL A 150 2.31 -21.73 2.26
CA VAL A 150 1.32 -22.80 2.38
C VAL A 150 1.38 -23.60 1.08
N ASP A 151 1.44 -24.92 1.18
CA ASP A 151 1.41 -25.81 0.03
C ASP A 151 0.00 -25.87 -0.61
N PRO A 152 -0.14 -26.49 -1.80
CA PRO A 152 -1.45 -26.65 -2.45
C PRO A 152 -2.53 -27.36 -1.60
N ASP A 153 -2.13 -28.24 -0.69
CA ASP A 153 -3.02 -29.08 0.11
C ASP A 153 -3.47 -28.39 1.42
N GLY A 154 -2.80 -27.30 1.79
CA GLY A 154 -3.13 -26.45 2.95
C GLY A 154 -2.17 -26.62 4.13
N THR A 155 -1.04 -27.29 3.93
CA THR A 155 -0.01 -27.44 4.95
C THR A 155 0.85 -26.18 5.01
N PRO A 156 0.96 -25.51 6.17
CA PRO A 156 1.86 -24.37 6.32
C PRO A 156 3.32 -24.83 6.29
N SER A 157 4.21 -23.91 5.88
CA SER A 157 5.66 -24.13 5.95
C SER A 157 6.12 -24.33 7.40
N ASN A 158 6.95 -25.35 7.65
CA ASN A 158 7.54 -25.64 8.97
C ASN A 158 8.77 -24.77 9.30
N ASP A 159 8.95 -23.65 8.60
CA ASP A 159 10.11 -22.78 8.76
C ASP A 159 9.87 -21.76 9.87
N GLU A 160 10.00 -22.23 11.11
CA GLU A 160 9.67 -21.45 12.31
C GLU A 160 10.67 -20.32 12.61
N ASN A 161 11.90 -20.42 12.08
CA ASN A 161 12.99 -19.50 12.39
C ASN A 161 13.27 -18.46 11.29
N ASP A 162 12.57 -18.53 10.16
CA ASP A 162 12.72 -17.58 9.07
C ASP A 162 11.50 -16.63 8.95
N SER A 163 11.71 -15.54 8.22
CA SER A 163 10.83 -14.38 8.26
C SER A 163 10.97 -13.52 7.00
N LEU A 164 9.89 -12.84 6.62
CA LEU A 164 10.01 -11.65 5.80
C LEU A 164 10.85 -10.64 6.59
N ARG A 165 11.99 -10.20 6.05
CA ARG A 165 12.85 -9.20 6.69
C ARG A 165 12.92 -7.95 5.83
N LEU A 166 12.49 -6.85 6.42
CA LEU A 166 12.74 -5.48 5.98
C LEU A 166 13.69 -4.82 6.97
N GLN A 167 14.21 -3.65 6.60
CA GLN A 167 15.02 -2.80 7.47
C GLN A 167 14.49 -1.37 7.42
N LEU A 168 14.72 -0.56 8.44
CA LEU A 168 14.32 0.86 8.42
C LEU A 168 14.85 1.59 7.17
N ARG A 169 16.06 1.26 6.73
CA ARG A 169 16.63 1.83 5.51
C ARG A 169 15.80 1.54 4.24
N ASP A 170 15.01 0.46 4.22
CA ASP A 170 14.15 0.11 3.07
C ASP A 170 13.05 1.15 2.85
N PHE A 171 12.70 1.92 3.88
CA PHE A 171 11.72 3.00 3.83
C PHE A 171 12.33 4.34 3.38
N ALA A 172 13.66 4.45 3.39
CA ALA A 172 14.36 5.73 3.24
C ALA A 172 14.33 6.29 1.81
N ALA A 173 14.64 7.59 1.69
CA ALA A 173 14.90 8.20 0.40
C ALA A 173 16.26 7.76 -0.15
N LEU A 174 16.40 7.66 -1.49
CA LEU A 174 17.69 7.36 -2.15
C LEU A 174 18.83 8.28 -1.69
N LYS A 175 18.55 9.57 -1.44
CA LYS A 175 19.55 10.54 -1.00
C LYS A 175 20.13 10.17 0.37
N GLU A 176 19.29 9.72 1.29
CA GLU A 176 19.70 9.34 2.65
C GLU A 176 20.60 8.11 2.65
N LEU A 177 20.28 7.12 1.81
CA LEU A 177 21.10 5.91 1.65
C LEU A 177 22.47 6.16 1.03
N LYS A 178 22.60 7.19 0.18
CA LYS A 178 23.89 7.57 -0.40
C LYS A 178 24.78 8.25 0.64
N THR A 179 24.19 9.05 1.53
CA THR A 179 24.94 9.76 2.56
C THR A 179 25.40 8.81 3.67
N GLU A 180 24.56 7.87 4.09
CA GLU A 180 24.89 6.95 5.19
C GLU A 180 24.48 5.49 4.90
N PRO A 181 25.27 4.77 4.08
CA PRO A 181 24.91 3.45 3.56
C PRO A 181 24.79 2.35 4.62
N ASN A 182 25.44 2.54 5.78
CA ASN A 182 25.46 1.58 6.89
C ASN A 182 24.58 2.01 8.07
N SER A 183 23.66 2.94 7.86
CA SER A 183 22.68 3.39 8.86
C SER A 183 21.33 2.69 8.69
N LEU A 184 20.47 2.76 9.72
CA LEU A 184 19.07 2.33 9.68
C LEU A 184 18.90 0.82 9.37
N LEU A 185 19.78 -0.01 9.93
CA LEU A 185 19.81 -1.47 9.70
C LEU A 185 18.83 -2.24 10.61
N GLU A 186 18.12 -1.54 11.48
CA GLU A 186 17.14 -2.13 12.42
C GLU A 186 16.07 -2.91 11.65
N PRO A 187 15.79 -4.16 12.06
CA PRO A 187 14.93 -5.06 11.30
C PRO A 187 13.45 -4.75 11.53
N VAL A 188 12.63 -4.92 10.49
CA VAL A 188 11.18 -5.07 10.61
C VAL A 188 10.86 -6.42 10.00
N PHE A 189 10.30 -7.35 10.78
CA PHE A 189 10.15 -8.73 10.32
C PHE A 189 8.80 -9.35 10.65
N ILE A 190 8.29 -10.19 9.74
CA ILE A 190 7.10 -11.02 9.99
C ILE A 190 7.53 -12.47 9.81
N SER A 191 7.35 -13.31 10.83
CA SER A 191 7.73 -14.72 10.72
C SER A 191 6.92 -15.40 9.62
N TYR A 192 7.53 -16.35 8.91
CA TYR A 192 6.82 -17.12 7.90
C TYR A 192 5.67 -17.91 8.50
N LYS A 193 5.83 -18.43 9.72
CA LYS A 193 4.72 -19.03 10.46
C LYS A 193 3.53 -18.08 10.59
N HIS A 194 3.75 -16.83 11.00
CA HIS A 194 2.66 -15.85 11.12
C HIS A 194 2.02 -15.57 9.75
N LEU A 195 2.81 -15.40 8.68
CA LEU A 195 2.27 -15.21 7.34
C LEU A 195 1.47 -16.43 6.84
N SER A 196 1.92 -17.65 7.11
CA SER A 196 1.21 -18.89 6.79
C SER A 196 -0.12 -18.98 7.54
N ASP A 197 -0.11 -18.74 8.85
CA ASP A 197 -1.32 -18.70 9.68
C ASP A 197 -2.30 -17.64 9.15
N LEU A 198 -1.80 -16.46 8.79
CA LEU A 198 -2.62 -15.39 8.21
C LEU A 198 -3.28 -15.85 6.90
N CYS A 199 -2.54 -16.48 5.99
CA CYS A 199 -3.07 -16.96 4.71
C CYS A 199 -4.22 -17.96 4.92
N LEU A 200 -4.07 -18.90 5.84
CA LEU A 200 -5.09 -19.88 6.18
C LEU A 200 -6.32 -19.21 6.84
N ARG A 201 -6.10 -18.29 7.79
CA ARG A 201 -7.18 -17.55 8.46
C ARG A 201 -8.02 -16.74 7.46
N VAL A 202 -7.37 -15.97 6.59
CA VAL A 202 -8.03 -15.13 5.57
C VAL A 202 -8.89 -15.97 4.64
N ARG A 203 -8.41 -17.15 4.22
CA ARG A 203 -9.20 -18.08 3.40
C ARG A 203 -10.44 -18.59 4.13
N ARG A 204 -10.28 -19.07 5.36
CA ARG A 204 -11.40 -19.57 6.16
C ARG A 204 -12.48 -18.50 6.31
N GLN A 205 -12.10 -17.29 6.71
CA GLN A 205 -13.03 -16.16 6.84
C GLN A 205 -13.73 -15.83 5.51
N SER A 206 -13.01 -15.89 4.40
CA SER A 206 -13.59 -15.64 3.08
C SER A 206 -14.65 -16.67 2.69
N THR A 207 -14.43 -17.94 3.03
CA THR A 207 -15.43 -19.00 2.81
C THR A 207 -16.66 -18.76 3.70
N GLU A 208 -16.44 -18.46 4.98
CA GLU A 208 -17.53 -18.17 5.93
C GLU A 208 -18.37 -16.95 5.50
N ILE A 209 -17.75 -15.86 5.06
CA ILE A 209 -18.46 -14.67 4.59
C ILE A 209 -19.28 -14.99 3.33
N ARG A 210 -18.71 -15.70 2.37
CA ARG A 210 -19.44 -16.12 1.16
C ARG A 210 -20.63 -17.01 1.48
N GLU A 211 -20.48 -17.93 2.43
CA GLU A 211 -21.59 -18.77 2.88
C GLU A 211 -22.68 -17.95 3.57
N LYS A 212 -22.30 -16.98 4.42
CA LYS A 212 -23.25 -16.05 5.06
C LYS A 212 -24.00 -15.20 4.02
N GLN A 213 -23.30 -14.67 3.03
CA GLN A 213 -23.90 -13.90 1.93
C GLN A 213 -24.85 -14.76 1.09
N ARG A 214 -24.51 -16.02 0.81
CA ARG A 214 -25.41 -16.96 0.11
C ARG A 214 -26.67 -17.30 0.91
N LYS A 215 -26.58 -17.25 2.25
CA LYS A 215 -27.68 -17.51 3.17
C LYS A 215 -28.40 -16.23 3.62
N MET A 216 -28.05 -15.06 3.07
CA MET A 216 -28.76 -13.82 3.40
C MET A 216 -30.23 -13.97 2.97
N PRO A 217 -31.18 -13.73 3.89
CA PRO A 217 -32.59 -13.73 3.52
C PRO A 217 -32.82 -12.65 2.45
N GLU A 218 -33.72 -12.92 1.50
CA GLU A 218 -34.29 -11.85 0.67
C GLU A 218 -34.80 -10.76 1.62
N SER A 219 -34.58 -9.50 1.23
CA SER A 219 -34.93 -8.31 2.01
C SER A 219 -36.22 -8.53 2.80
N GLU A 220 -36.19 -8.28 4.12
CA GLU A 220 -37.40 -8.38 4.93
C GLU A 220 -38.54 -7.61 4.22
N PRO A 221 -39.76 -8.18 4.14
CA PRO A 221 -40.83 -7.65 3.30
C PRO A 221 -41.26 -6.20 3.62
N GLU A 222 -40.76 -5.64 4.73
CA GLU A 222 -41.04 -4.27 5.18
C GLU A 222 -39.92 -3.25 4.86
N MET A 223 -38.77 -3.68 4.34
CA MET A 223 -37.66 -2.77 4.02
C MET A 223 -37.74 -2.25 2.57
N ARG A 224 -38.17 -1.00 2.41
CA ARG A 224 -38.04 -0.27 1.14
C ARG A 224 -36.65 0.36 1.01
N THR A 225 -35.78 -0.25 0.21
CA THR A 225 -34.52 0.38 -0.21
C THR A 225 -34.82 1.53 -1.16
N HIS A 226 -34.47 2.75 -0.75
CA HIS A 226 -34.50 3.92 -1.63
C HIS A 226 -33.06 4.19 -2.07
N GLU A 227 -32.74 3.81 -3.31
CA GLU A 227 -31.53 4.28 -3.97
C GLU A 227 -31.76 5.75 -4.32
N ARG A 228 -31.22 6.67 -3.51
CA ARG A 228 -31.25 8.08 -3.88
C ARG A 228 -30.29 8.26 -5.05
N GLU A 229 -30.85 8.49 -6.24
CA GLU A 229 -30.11 9.07 -7.35
C GLU A 229 -29.57 10.42 -6.87
N VAL A 230 -28.29 10.47 -6.48
CA VAL A 230 -27.61 11.74 -6.25
C VAL A 230 -27.36 12.33 -7.62
N MET A 231 -28.39 12.99 -8.16
CA MET A 231 -28.27 13.83 -9.34
C MET A 231 -27.32 14.97 -8.97
N LEU A 232 -26.06 14.84 -9.38
CA LEU A 232 -25.09 15.92 -9.40
C LEU A 232 -25.69 17.03 -10.29
N ILE A 233 -26.33 18.02 -9.67
CA ILE A 233 -26.73 19.25 -10.35
C ILE A 233 -25.44 20.05 -10.60
N PHE A 234 -24.71 19.67 -11.65
CA PHE A 234 -23.74 20.54 -12.28
C PHE A 234 -24.43 21.26 -13.44
N GLY A 235 -24.58 22.57 -13.28
CA GLY A 235 -24.76 23.49 -14.40
C GLY A 235 -26.21 23.79 -14.77
N GLN A 236 -26.71 24.92 -14.26
CA GLN A 236 -27.07 26.09 -15.07
C GLN A 236 -27.91 27.03 -14.20
N SER A 237 -27.37 28.23 -13.93
CA SER A 237 -28.08 29.51 -13.92
C SER A 237 -27.40 30.48 -12.95
N LEU A 238 -26.38 31.18 -13.44
CA LEU A 238 -25.98 32.48 -12.92
C LEU A 238 -25.58 33.36 -14.11
N LEU A 239 -26.55 33.56 -15.00
CA LEU A 239 -26.59 34.66 -15.96
C LEU A 239 -27.98 35.28 -15.84
N SER A 240 -28.18 36.05 -14.76
CA SER A 240 -29.11 37.18 -14.71
C SER A 240 -29.04 37.82 -13.33
N LEU A 241 -28.27 38.90 -13.23
CA LEU A 241 -28.69 40.16 -12.60
C LEU A 241 -27.46 41.08 -12.55
N ILE A 242 -27.30 41.81 -13.65
CA ILE A 242 -26.59 43.08 -13.68
C ILE A 242 -27.53 44.12 -13.01
N HIS A 243 -26.92 45.03 -12.23
CA HIS A 243 -27.42 46.30 -11.69
C HIS A 243 -27.94 46.33 -10.23
N CYS A 244 -27.04 46.70 -9.31
CA CYS A 244 -27.25 47.90 -8.49
C CYS A 244 -25.92 48.46 -7.93
N PRO A 245 -25.79 49.78 -7.74
CA PRO A 245 -24.50 50.47 -7.65
C PRO A 245 -24.05 50.77 -6.20
N SER A 246 -22.74 51.03 -6.08
CA SER A 246 -22.09 51.93 -5.10
C SER A 246 -22.05 51.55 -3.62
N ASN A 247 -20.80 51.38 -3.15
CA ASN A 247 -20.25 51.73 -1.83
C ASN A 247 -21.11 51.47 -0.59
N GLN A 248 -20.83 50.36 0.11
CA GLN A 248 -20.37 50.37 1.51
C GLN A 248 -20.03 48.94 1.96
N LEU A 249 -18.74 48.64 2.09
CA LEU A 249 -18.23 47.43 2.72
C LEU A 249 -18.25 47.62 4.24
N THR A 250 -19.12 46.90 4.94
CA THR A 250 -19.00 46.68 6.40
C THR A 250 -19.05 45.19 6.73
N SER A 251 -17.87 44.62 6.94
CA SER A 251 -17.42 43.72 8.03
C SER A 251 -18.31 42.65 8.70
N SER A 252 -19.56 42.37 8.31
CA SER A 252 -20.43 41.51 9.15
C SER A 252 -20.93 40.20 8.53
N ILE A 253 -20.63 39.89 7.26
CA ILE A 253 -21.20 38.71 6.58
C ILE A 253 -20.23 37.51 6.51
N CYS A 254 -18.94 37.69 6.84
CA CYS A 254 -17.98 36.58 6.84
C CYS A 254 -17.97 35.71 8.11
N ALA A 255 -18.75 36.05 9.15
CA ALA A 255 -18.75 35.29 10.40
C ALA A 255 -19.78 34.15 10.46
N GLU A 256 -20.85 34.18 9.65
CA GLU A 256 -21.92 33.16 9.72
C GLU A 256 -21.66 31.93 8.84
N LEU A 257 -20.73 31.98 7.88
CA LEU A 257 -20.41 30.83 7.02
C LEU A 257 -19.42 29.83 7.64
N ILE A 258 -18.83 30.14 8.80
CA ILE A 258 -17.90 29.23 9.51
C ILE A 258 -18.61 28.38 10.58
N SER A 259 -19.85 28.72 10.96
CA SER A 259 -20.60 27.95 11.97
C SER A 259 -21.39 26.75 11.39
N ALA A 260 -21.58 26.65 10.08
CA ALA A 260 -22.48 25.66 9.47
C ALA A 260 -21.83 24.34 9.05
N THR A 261 -20.49 24.20 9.14
CA THR A 261 -19.77 22.98 8.70
C THR A 261 -19.26 22.10 9.84
N ARG A 262 -19.68 22.34 11.10
CA ARG A 262 -19.37 21.46 12.25
C ARG A 262 -20.48 20.50 12.66
N ARG A 263 -21.54 20.37 11.86
CA ARG A 263 -22.52 19.27 11.99
C ARG A 263 -23.03 18.88 10.62
N ILE A 264 -22.39 17.89 10.00
CA ILE A 264 -22.93 16.77 9.21
C ILE A 264 -21.80 15.74 9.12
#